data_AF-A0A2S6U3Q2-F1
#
_entry.id   AF-A0A2S6U3Q2-F1
#
_cell.length_a   1.000
_cell.length_b   1.000
_cell.length_c   1.000
_cell.angle_alpha   90.00
_cell.angle_beta   90.00
_cell.angle_gamma   90.00
#
_symmetry.space_group_name_H-M   'P 1'
#
loop_
_entity.id
_entity.type
_entity.pdbx_description
1 polymer ?
#
loop_
_entity_poly.entity_id
_entity_poly.type
_entity_poly.pdbx_seq_one_letter_code
_entity_poly.pdbx_strand_id
1 'polypeptide(L)' 'EALEGTNGKAAACDIYQRSNLPPGFTVQGPVIIVEPTTSTPVPANWRLTVQDNGAIMLTRSKP' A
#
# COMPACT_ATOMS: atom_id res chain seq x y z
N GLU A 1 -20.57 -2.31 23.15
CA GLU A 1 -19.82 -3.02 22.10
C GLU A 1 -18.35 -2.71 22.31
N ALA A 2 -17.53 -3.73 22.62
CA ALA A 2 -16.12 -3.53 22.90
C ALA A 2 -15.39 -3.32 21.56
N LEU A 3 -14.76 -2.16 21.39
CA LEU A 3 -13.81 -1.94 20.31
C LEU A 3 -12.62 -2.86 20.61
N GLU A 4 -12.45 -3.93 19.83
CA GLU A 4 -11.22 -4.73 19.88
C GLU A 4 -10.05 -3.79 19.65
N GLY A 5 -9.27 -3.57 20.71
CA GLY A 5 -8.06 -2.76 20.67
C GLY A 5 -7.07 -3.41 19.73
N THR A 6 -7.03 -2.97 18.48
CA THR A 6 -5.91 -3.28 17.61
C THR A 6 -4.68 -2.63 18.23
N ASN A 7 -3.65 -3.41 18.51
CA ASN A 7 -2.39 -2.94 19.09
C ASN A 7 -1.60 -2.17 18.02
N GLY A 8 -2.18 -1.08 17.51
CA GLY A 8 -1.69 -0.29 16.39
C GLY A 8 -0.33 0.28 16.73
N LYS A 9 0.72 -0.31 16.15
CA LYS A 9 2.08 0.19 16.29
C LYS A 9 2.33 1.24 15.20
N ALA A 10 2.73 2.44 15.60
CA ALA A 10 3.23 3.44 14.67
C ALA A 10 4.41 2.86 13.87
N ALA A 11 4.39 3.04 12.56
CA ALA A 11 5.45 2.63 11.65
C ALA A 11 5.80 3.80 10.73
N ALA A 12 7.09 4.02 10.48
CA ALA A 12 7.50 4.86 9.38
C ALA A 12 7.06 4.21 8.07
N CYS A 13 6.55 5.01 7.14
CA CYS A 13 6.12 4.54 5.82
C CYS A 13 6.43 5.60 4.77
N ASP A 14 6.86 5.14 3.60
CA ASP A 14 7.09 6.02 2.47
C ASP A 14 5.76 6.37 1.80
N ILE A 15 5.66 7.59 1.27
CA ILE A 15 4.49 8.09 0.56
C ILE A 15 4.82 8.24 -0.92
N TYR A 16 4.02 7.62 -1.78
CA TYR A 16 4.18 7.69 -3.23
C TYR A 16 2.97 8.36 -3.87
N GLN A 17 3.23 9.34 -4.76
CA GLN A 17 2.20 9.90 -5.63
C GLN A 17 1.86 8.90 -6.73
N ARG A 18 0.59 8.47 -6.82
CA ARG A 18 0.14 7.47 -7.80
C ARG A 18 0.51 7.83 -9.23
N SER A 19 0.43 9.11 -9.60
CA SER A 19 0.73 9.63 -10.93
C SER A 19 2.20 9.40 -11.36
N ASN A 20 3.09 9.16 -10.40
CA ASN A 20 4.52 9.00 -10.64
C ASN A 20 4.93 7.52 -10.71
N LEU A 21 4.00 6.58 -10.55
CA LEU A 21 4.28 5.15 -10.54
C LEU A 21 4.04 4.54 -11.93
N PRO A 22 5.10 4.19 -12.68
CA PRO A 22 4.97 3.59 -14.01
C PRO A 22 4.50 2.13 -13.92
N PRO A 23 3.96 1.56 -15.02
CA PRO A 23 3.77 0.12 -15.14
C PRO A 23 5.05 -0.66 -14.83
N GLY A 24 4.90 -1.81 -14.16
CA GLY A 24 6.02 -2.62 -13.67
C GLY A 24 6.62 -2.15 -12.34
N PHE A 25 6.25 -0.96 -11.83
CA PHE A 25 6.68 -0.51 -10.51
C PHE A 25 6.21 -1.49 -9.43
N THR A 26 7.12 -1.86 -8.53
CA THR A 26 6.81 -2.70 -7.37
C THR A 26 7.41 -2.13 -6.09
N VAL A 27 6.69 -2.26 -4.99
CA VAL A 27 7.13 -1.83 -3.67
C VAL A 27 6.57 -2.74 -2.59
N GLN A 28 7.37 -2.97 -1.55
CA GLN A 28 6.97 -3.69 -0.35
C GLN A 28 6.43 -2.72 0.69
N GLY A 29 5.32 -3.05 1.34
CA GLY A 29 4.84 -2.28 2.47
C GLY A 29 5.76 -2.36 3.70
N PRO A 30 5.66 -1.43 4.66
CA PRO A 30 4.61 -0.43 4.78
C PRO A 30 4.84 0.83 3.93
N VAL A 31 3.90 1.14 3.04
CA VAL A 31 3.90 2.38 2.23
C VAL A 31 2.47 2.89 2.05
N ILE A 32 2.30 4.17 1.71
CA ILE A 32 1.00 4.75 1.35
C ILE A 32 1.08 5.28 -0.07
N ILE A 33 0.16 4.85 -0.92
CA ILE A 33 -0.01 5.43 -2.26
C ILE A 33 -1.10 6.48 -2.16
N VAL A 34 -0.82 7.70 -2.62
CA VAL A 34 -1.77 8.80 -2.58
C VAL A 34 -2.21 9.22 -3.99
N GLU A 35 -3.49 9.53 -4.09
CA GLU A 35 -4.17 10.10 -5.23
C GLU A 35 -4.93 11.36 -4.77
N PRO A 36 -5.36 12.24 -5.68
CA PRO A 36 -6.07 13.46 -5.30
C PRO A 36 -7.31 13.24 -4.41
N THR A 37 -7.97 12.09 -4.56
CA THR A 37 -9.24 11.79 -3.88
C THR A 37 -9.21 10.53 -3.01
N THR A 38 -8.09 9.80 -2.99
CA THR A 38 -7.99 8.55 -2.24
C THR A 38 -6.55 8.26 -1.79
N SER A 39 -6.43 7.40 -0.79
CA SER A 39 -5.14 6.84 -0.40
C SER A 39 -5.28 5.34 -0.21
N THR A 40 -4.26 4.61 -0.66
CA THR A 40 -4.18 3.16 -0.53
C THR A 40 -3.02 2.80 0.39
N PRO A 41 -3.29 2.40 1.65
CA PRO A 41 -2.23 1.86 2.50
C PRO A 41 -1.83 0.47 1.99
N VAL A 42 -0.53 0.22 1.90
CA VAL A 42 0.06 -1.09 1.64
C VAL A 42 0.69 -1.55 2.95
N PRO A 43 0.05 -2.45 3.72
CA PRO A 43 0.56 -2.86 5.03
C PRO A 43 1.85 -3.67 4.92
N ALA A 44 2.51 -3.89 6.06
CA ALA A 44 3.60 -4.85 6.14
C ALA A 44 3.16 -6.24 5.64
N ASN A 45 4.09 -6.98 5.02
CA ASN A 45 3.83 -8.27 4.38
C ASN A 45 2.87 -8.21 3.17
N TRP A 46 2.63 -7.03 2.61
CA TRP A 46 1.98 -6.88 1.31
C TRP A 46 2.95 -6.27 0.30
N ARG A 47 2.79 -6.68 -0.95
CA ARG A 47 3.49 -6.12 -2.10
C ARG A 47 2.49 -5.44 -3.02
N LEU A 48 2.82 -4.23 -3.47
CA LEU A 48 2.13 -3.55 -4.55
C LEU A 48 2.88 -3.77 -5.86
N THR A 49 2.14 -4.01 -6.94
CA THR A 49 2.65 -4.01 -8.31
C THR A 49 1.72 -3.22 -9.20
N VAL A 50 2.24 -2.23 -9.92
CA VAL A 50 1.50 -1.54 -10.99
C VAL A 50 1.53 -2.43 -12.22
N GLN A 51 0.36 -2.92 -12.63
CA GLN A 51 0.19 -3.75 -13.82
C GLN A 51 0.37 -2.93 -15.11
N ASP A 52 0.50 -3.61 -16.25
CA ASP A 52 0.70 -2.99 -17.56
C ASP A 52 -0.43 -2.03 -17.95
N ASN A 53 -1.66 -2.31 -17.52
CA ASN A 53 -2.83 -1.45 -17.73
C ASN A 53 -2.95 -0.31 -16.69
N GLY A 54 -1.97 -0.16 -15.80
CA GLY A 54 -1.99 0.83 -14.71
C GLY A 54 -2.84 0.42 -13.51
N ALA A 55 -3.39 -0.79 -13.43
CA ALA A 55 -4.05 -1.25 -12.22
C ALA A 55 -3.05 -1.45 -11.08
N ILE A 56 -3.47 -1.20 -9.83
CA ILE A 56 -2.71 -1.58 -8.65
C ILE A 56 -3.13 -3.00 -8.24
N MET A 57 -2.18 -3.93 -8.23
CA MET A 57 -2.36 -5.26 -7.67
C MET A 57 -1.67 -5.35 -6.31
N LEU A 58 -2.42 -5.77 -5.29
CA LEU A 58 -1.89 -6.06 -3.96
C LEU A 58 -1.81 -7.57 -3.77
N THR A 59 -0.63 -8.06 -3.39
CA THR A 59 -0.41 -9.47 -3.10
C THR A 59 0.15 -9.61 -1.70
N ARG A 60 -0.43 -10.51 -0.91
CA ARG A 60 0.10 -10.83 0.41
C ARG A 60 1.38 -11.65 0.26
N SER A 61 2.48 -11.15 0.80
CA SER A 61 3.80 -11.79 0.74
C SER A 61 3.94 -12.97 1.70
N LYS A 62 3.10 -13.06 2.74
CA LYS A 62 3.02 -14.17 3.69
C LYS A 62 1.57 -14.40 4.13
N PRO A 63 1.08 -15.65 4.28
CA PRO A 63 -0.25 -15.96 4.82
C PRO A 63 -0.51 -15.37 6.22
#